data_AF-A0A0L0GE07-F1
#
_entry.id   AF-A0A0L0GE07-F1
#
_cell.length_a   1.000
_cell.length_b   1.000
_cell.length_c   1.000
_cell.angle_alpha   90.00
_cell.angle_beta   90.00
_cell.angle_gamma   90.00
#
_symmetry.space_group_name_H-M   'P 1'
#
loop_
_entity.id
_entity.type
_entity.pdbx_description
1 polymer ?
#
loop_
_entity_poly.entity_id
_entity_poly.type
_entity_poly.pdbx_seq_one_letter_code
_entity_poly.pdbx_strand_id
1 'polypeptide(L)'
;MVTQSWIPSTDKDNADGGVFERPLRYGYNYSETVYVRITLLRQRVDGVDQPALQVEEVLHGVKRDTPVVFSTLTQGHLAQIGMQVTRMFRLDEDISAFHAMQNEAKERGFGRLYRSPSTFEDMIKSITNSNMTWAGTVRMCALLCFHYGKRGAFPTPQEMPTSADELKTKCKVGYRGDRMLQVAALFLTPPEDLSAFDNTGEADMKTLPTPDPLSTPTKQKAAAKRARKTQEKLEKRRKNLVLVKRLVQADNPRLVVGDSQLVFALIKSLHGFGDFAASNVMQLMGYYDHLAADSETVRGWAEQWKGLSGDEWVVIGGWACQRWSIDE
;
A
#
# COMPACT_ATOMS: atom_id res chain seq x y z
N MET A 1 6.60 28.55 -6.23
CA MET A 1 5.87 27.46 -5.57
C MET A 1 5.08 26.75 -6.65
N VAL A 2 5.54 25.58 -7.11
CA VAL A 2 4.88 24.82 -8.19
C VAL A 2 3.88 23.87 -7.54
N THR A 3 2.60 24.14 -7.76
CA THR A 3 1.50 23.28 -7.34
C THR A 3 1.49 22.03 -8.21
N GLN A 4 1.98 20.91 -7.68
CA GLN A 4 1.70 19.59 -8.22
C GLN A 4 0.24 19.25 -7.91
N SER A 5 -0.68 19.75 -8.73
CA SER A 5 -2.08 19.31 -8.76
C SER A 5 -2.16 18.14 -9.75
N TRP A 6 -2.20 16.92 -9.23
CA TRP A 6 -2.43 15.69 -10.00
C TRP A 6 -3.92 15.37 -10.20
N ILE A 7 -4.77 16.41 -10.11
CA ILE A 7 -6.06 16.40 -10.79
C ILE A 7 -5.75 16.78 -12.23
N PRO A 8 -6.24 16.04 -13.26
CA PRO A 8 -6.14 16.51 -14.64
C PRO A 8 -6.73 17.92 -14.67
N SER A 9 -5.85 18.91 -14.79
CA SER A 9 -6.21 20.30 -14.94
C SER A 9 -7.22 20.38 -16.09
N THR A 10 -8.34 21.05 -15.88
CA THR A 10 -9.27 21.39 -16.97
C THR A 10 -8.61 22.33 -17.99
N ASP A 11 -7.42 22.85 -17.69
CA ASP A 11 -6.63 23.73 -18.54
C ASP A 11 -5.37 23.06 -19.09
N LYS A 12 -4.95 23.59 -20.24
CA LYS A 12 -3.86 23.22 -21.15
C LYS A 12 -2.45 23.12 -20.54
N ASP A 13 -2.30 23.12 -19.23
CA ASP A 13 -1.02 23.04 -18.52
C ASP A 13 -0.75 21.61 -17.98
N ASN A 14 -0.64 20.64 -18.89
CA ASN A 14 0.12 19.43 -18.62
C ASN A 14 1.62 19.77 -18.72
N ALA A 15 2.17 20.49 -17.73
CA ALA A 15 3.54 21.02 -17.78
C ALA A 15 4.62 19.93 -17.98
N ASP A 16 4.32 18.67 -17.69
CA ASP A 16 5.24 17.55 -17.91
C ASP A 16 5.05 16.82 -19.25
N GLY A 17 3.99 17.11 -20.01
CA GLY A 17 3.68 16.46 -21.29
C GLY A 17 3.36 14.97 -21.18
N GLY A 18 2.97 14.46 -20.00
CA GLY A 18 2.78 13.02 -19.79
C GLY A 18 4.10 12.25 -19.65
N VAL A 19 5.17 12.95 -19.30
CA VAL A 19 6.49 12.38 -19.02
C VAL A 19 6.68 12.24 -17.52
N PHE A 20 6.91 11.02 -17.07
CA PHE A 20 7.08 10.67 -15.68
C PHE A 20 8.44 10.00 -15.46
N GLU A 21 9.28 10.59 -14.62
CA GLU A 21 10.61 10.04 -14.32
C GLU A 21 10.67 9.53 -12.88
N ARG A 22 11.20 8.31 -12.70
CA ARG A 22 11.46 7.79 -11.36
C ARG A 22 12.55 6.72 -11.34
N PRO A 23 13.17 6.49 -10.18
CA PRO A 23 13.93 5.27 -9.96
C PRO A 23 13.00 4.05 -9.84
N LEU A 24 13.37 2.95 -10.50
CA LEU A 24 12.79 1.61 -10.39
C LEU A 24 13.85 0.59 -10.02
N ARG A 25 13.43 -0.55 -9.45
CA ARG A 25 14.34 -1.55 -8.90
C ARG A 25 14.52 -2.75 -9.84
N TYR A 26 15.67 -3.40 -9.83
CA TYR A 26 15.90 -4.64 -10.59
C TYR A 26 17.00 -5.49 -9.96
N GLY A 27 17.29 -6.64 -10.55
CA GLY A 27 18.33 -7.57 -10.09
C GLY A 27 17.82 -8.51 -9.00
N TYR A 28 18.75 -9.23 -8.37
CA TYR A 28 18.45 -10.16 -7.29
C TYR A 28 17.83 -9.42 -6.10
N ASN A 29 16.66 -9.86 -5.64
CA ASN A 29 15.88 -9.20 -4.58
C ASN A 29 15.68 -7.69 -4.80
N TYR A 30 15.64 -7.23 -6.06
CA TYR A 30 15.47 -5.81 -6.38
C TYR A 30 16.57 -4.92 -5.78
N SER A 31 17.80 -5.42 -5.64
CA SER A 31 18.93 -4.72 -5.01
C SER A 31 19.51 -3.58 -5.83
N GLU A 32 19.24 -3.50 -7.13
CA GLU A 32 19.75 -2.47 -8.03
C GLU A 32 18.68 -1.42 -8.36
N THR A 33 19.12 -0.24 -8.78
CA THR A 33 18.24 0.89 -9.16
C THR A 33 18.62 1.42 -10.53
N VAL A 34 17.62 1.55 -11.40
CA VAL A 34 17.69 2.25 -12.69
C VAL A 34 16.75 3.45 -12.65
N TYR A 35 17.16 4.55 -13.26
CA TYR A 35 16.26 5.68 -13.50
C TYR A 35 15.59 5.48 -14.84
N VAL A 36 14.26 5.57 -14.84
CA VAL A 36 13.48 5.46 -16.07
C VAL A 36 12.68 6.73 -16.32
N ARG A 37 12.53 7.04 -17.60
CA ARG A 37 11.51 7.94 -18.11
C ARG A 37 10.39 7.10 -18.70
N ILE A 38 9.16 7.41 -18.29
CA ILE A 38 7.95 6.77 -18.78
C ILE A 38 7.13 7.84 -19.47
N THR A 39 6.92 7.68 -20.77
CA THR A 39 6.18 8.63 -21.59
C THR A 39 4.90 8.00 -22.06
N LEU A 40 3.77 8.67 -21.80
CA LEU A 40 2.49 8.32 -22.39
C LEU A 40 2.45 8.86 -23.84
N LEU A 41 2.54 7.95 -24.79
CA LEU A 41 2.42 8.23 -26.22
C LEU A 41 0.99 7.94 -26.71
N ARG A 42 0.63 8.55 -27.84
CA ARG A 42 -0.47 8.08 -28.68
C ARG A 42 0.14 7.32 -29.85
N GLN A 43 -0.12 6.02 -29.92
CA GLN A 43 0.29 5.15 -31.01
C GLN A 43 -0.94 4.81 -31.84
N ARG A 44 -0.83 4.93 -33.16
CA ARG A 44 -1.91 4.54 -34.06
C ARG A 44 -1.84 3.05 -34.37
N VAL A 45 -2.87 2.30 -33.96
CA VAL A 45 -3.02 0.86 -34.20
C VAL A 45 -4.33 0.65 -34.96
N ASP A 46 -4.27 0.04 -36.15
CA ASP A 46 -5.42 -0.17 -37.04
C ASP A 46 -6.26 1.09 -37.32
N GLY A 47 -5.58 2.24 -37.45
CA GLY A 47 -6.21 3.53 -37.73
C GLY A 47 -6.79 4.25 -36.50
N VAL A 48 -6.82 3.59 -35.34
CA VAL A 48 -7.29 4.12 -34.06
C VAL A 48 -6.11 4.58 -33.21
N ASP A 49 -6.18 5.79 -32.65
CA ASP A 49 -5.19 6.26 -31.67
C ASP A 49 -5.38 5.50 -30.36
N GLN A 50 -4.35 4.78 -29.93
CA GLN A 50 -4.31 4.05 -28.67
C GLN A 50 -3.20 4.59 -27.77
N PRO A 51 -3.38 4.65 -26.45
CA PRO A 51 -2.32 5.01 -25.53
C PRO A 51 -1.24 3.91 -25.52
N ALA A 52 0.03 4.30 -25.61
CA ALA A 52 1.18 3.43 -25.45
C ALA A 52 2.14 4.02 -24.40
N LEU A 53 2.81 3.18 -23.62
CA LEU A 53 3.87 3.62 -22.73
C LEU A 53 5.23 3.31 -23.33
N GLN A 54 6.05 4.34 -23.52
CA GLN A 54 7.47 4.19 -23.81
C GLN A 54 8.25 4.30 -22.51
N VAL A 55 9.17 3.35 -22.27
CA VAL A 55 10.02 3.31 -21.08
C VAL A 55 11.47 3.34 -21.53
N GLU A 56 12.23 4.32 -21.03
CA GLU A 56 13.62 4.54 -21.41
C GLU A 56 14.49 4.67 -20.17
N GLU A 57 15.69 4.06 -20.20
CA GLU A 57 16.70 4.33 -19.18
C GLU A 57 17.25 5.74 -19.34
N VAL A 58 17.32 6.48 -18.23
CA VAL A 58 17.84 7.85 -18.22
C VAL A 58 18.83 8.04 -17.08
N LEU A 59 19.78 8.96 -17.27
CA LEU A 59 20.64 9.40 -16.18
C LEU A 59 19.87 10.35 -15.26
N HIS A 60 19.97 10.12 -13.95
CA HIS A 60 19.31 10.98 -12.95
C HIS A 60 19.78 12.43 -13.05
N GLY A 61 18.85 13.38 -13.07
CA GLY A 61 19.15 14.82 -13.04
C GLY A 61 19.64 15.38 -14.38
N VAL A 62 19.49 14.63 -15.46
CA VAL A 62 19.92 15.04 -16.80
C VAL A 62 18.73 15.58 -17.61
N LYS A 63 18.97 16.57 -18.48
CA LYS A 63 17.91 17.24 -19.27
C LYS A 63 17.16 16.22 -20.14
N ARG A 64 15.87 16.50 -20.39
CA ARG A 64 14.96 15.64 -21.17
C ARG A 64 15.54 15.16 -22.51
N ASP A 65 16.28 16.02 -23.21
CA ASP A 65 16.80 15.74 -24.55
C ASP A 65 18.14 14.98 -24.55
N THR A 66 18.63 14.52 -23.39
CA THR A 66 19.91 13.82 -23.33
C THR A 66 19.75 12.37 -23.74
N PRO A 67 20.59 11.86 -24.66
CA PRO A 67 20.46 10.50 -25.19
C PRO A 67 20.41 9.42 -24.10
N VAL A 68 19.49 8.48 -24.33
CA VAL A 68 19.34 7.20 -23.61
C VAL A 68 20.68 6.47 -23.62
N VAL A 69 21.14 6.03 -22.44
CA VAL A 69 22.42 5.32 -22.30
C VAL A 69 22.26 3.88 -22.77
N PHE A 70 23.28 3.33 -23.45
CA PHE A 70 23.36 1.92 -23.79
C PHE A 70 23.20 1.06 -22.53
N SER A 71 22.10 0.32 -22.44
CA SER A 71 21.75 -0.39 -21.21
C SER A 71 22.61 -1.65 -21.05
N THR A 72 23.09 -1.86 -19.83
CA THR A 72 23.68 -3.14 -19.38
C THR A 72 22.59 -4.09 -18.86
N LEU A 73 21.32 -3.74 -19.10
CA LEU A 73 20.17 -4.46 -18.59
C LEU A 73 19.93 -5.71 -19.42
N THR A 74 19.84 -6.85 -18.74
CA THR A 74 19.42 -8.11 -19.36
C THR A 74 17.92 -8.10 -19.63
N GLN A 75 17.43 -9.04 -20.45
CA GLN A 75 15.99 -9.22 -20.65
C GLN A 75 15.24 -9.48 -19.33
N GLY A 76 15.88 -10.18 -18.38
CA GLY A 76 15.31 -10.40 -17.04
C GLY A 76 15.15 -9.09 -16.25
N HIS A 77 16.13 -8.19 -16.34
CA HIS A 77 16.02 -6.87 -15.71
C HIS A 77 14.90 -6.03 -16.33
N LEU A 78 14.80 -6.04 -17.67
CA LEU A 78 13.74 -5.34 -18.40
C LEU A 78 12.34 -5.88 -18.01
N ALA A 79 12.20 -7.19 -17.82
CA ALA A 79 10.95 -7.79 -17.35
C ALA A 79 10.58 -7.29 -15.94
N GLN A 80 11.53 -7.25 -15.00
CA GLN A 80 11.29 -6.73 -13.65
C GLN A 80 10.89 -5.24 -13.64
N ILE A 81 11.48 -4.44 -14.53
CA ILE A 81 11.12 -3.04 -14.73
C ILE A 81 9.71 -2.93 -15.33
N GLY A 82 9.42 -3.74 -16.37
CA GLY A 82 8.11 -3.80 -17.02
C GLY A 82 6.99 -4.21 -16.07
N MET A 83 7.23 -5.14 -15.14
CA MET A 83 6.26 -5.52 -14.10
C MET A 83 5.94 -4.35 -13.16
N GLN A 84 6.94 -3.57 -12.76
CA GLN A 84 6.72 -2.36 -11.95
C GLN A 84 5.92 -1.30 -12.69
N VAL A 85 6.23 -1.06 -13.97
CA VAL A 85 5.45 -0.12 -14.80
C VAL A 85 4.02 -0.61 -14.98
N THR A 86 3.84 -1.89 -15.31
CA THR A 86 2.51 -2.53 -15.42
C THR A 86 1.71 -2.32 -14.14
N ARG A 87 2.31 -2.59 -12.97
CA ARG A 87 1.66 -2.38 -11.67
C ARG A 87 1.29 -0.90 -11.44
N MET A 88 2.24 0.01 -11.63
CA MET A 88 2.07 1.43 -11.34
C MET A 88 0.89 2.05 -12.09
N PHE A 89 0.78 1.71 -13.38
CA PHE A 89 -0.25 2.22 -14.28
C PHE A 89 -1.45 1.27 -14.40
N ARG A 90 -1.42 0.12 -13.72
CA ARG A 90 -2.42 -0.96 -13.78
C ARG A 90 -2.75 -1.39 -15.20
N LEU A 91 -1.73 -1.62 -16.03
CA LEU A 91 -1.94 -1.99 -17.44
C LEU A 91 -2.58 -3.37 -17.62
N ASP A 92 -2.52 -4.19 -16.56
CA ASP A 92 -3.05 -5.54 -16.46
C ASP A 92 -4.53 -5.60 -16.02
N GLU A 93 -5.15 -4.46 -15.69
CA GLU A 93 -6.56 -4.44 -15.30
C GLU A 93 -7.50 -4.16 -16.48
N ASP A 94 -8.59 -4.91 -16.58
CA ASP A 94 -9.69 -4.57 -17.47
C ASP A 94 -10.65 -3.58 -16.77
N ILE A 95 -10.82 -2.40 -17.37
CA ILE A 95 -11.72 -1.34 -16.88
C ILE A 95 -12.97 -1.18 -17.76
N SER A 96 -13.21 -2.10 -18.70
CA SER A 96 -14.35 -2.04 -19.63
C SER A 96 -15.68 -2.03 -18.89
N ALA A 97 -15.81 -2.81 -17.81
CA ALA A 97 -16.99 -2.79 -16.95
C ALA A 97 -17.21 -1.42 -16.29
N PHE A 98 -16.15 -0.77 -15.82
CA PHE A 98 -16.22 0.58 -15.26
C PHE A 98 -16.64 1.61 -16.32
N HIS A 99 -16.04 1.56 -17.51
CA HIS A 99 -16.40 2.41 -18.64
C HIS A 99 -17.81 2.19 -19.16
N ALA A 100 -18.36 0.98 -19.05
CA ALA A 100 -19.76 0.70 -19.37
C ALA A 100 -20.72 1.33 -18.35
N MET A 101 -20.30 1.45 -17.08
CA MET A 101 -21.08 2.11 -16.02
C MET A 101 -20.92 3.63 -16.02
N GLN A 102 -19.79 4.15 -16.52
CA GLN A 102 -19.40 5.57 -16.46
C GLN A 102 -18.91 6.03 -17.83
N ASN A 103 -19.85 6.40 -18.72
CA ASN A 103 -19.54 6.78 -20.09
C ASN A 103 -18.65 8.03 -20.16
N GLU A 104 -18.85 9.01 -19.27
CA GLU A 104 -18.02 10.20 -19.18
C GLU A 104 -16.56 9.86 -18.87
N ALA A 105 -16.32 8.81 -18.08
CA ALA A 105 -14.98 8.33 -17.78
C ALA A 105 -14.31 7.69 -18.99
N LYS A 106 -15.09 6.95 -19.80
CA LYS A 106 -14.66 6.39 -21.08
C LYS A 106 -14.28 7.50 -22.07
N GLU A 107 -15.15 8.48 -22.26
CA GLU A 107 -14.95 9.62 -23.18
C GLU A 107 -13.70 10.44 -22.81
N ARG A 108 -13.49 10.64 -21.51
CA ARG A 108 -12.33 11.37 -20.98
C ARG A 108 -11.07 10.50 -20.84
N GLY A 109 -11.17 9.19 -21.07
CA GLY A 109 -10.05 8.27 -21.01
C GLY A 109 -9.44 8.06 -19.62
N PHE A 110 -10.22 8.17 -18.54
CA PHE A 110 -9.74 7.90 -17.17
C PHE A 110 -10.44 6.68 -16.54
N GLY A 111 -9.88 6.16 -15.44
CA GLY A 111 -10.46 5.03 -14.70
C GLY A 111 -9.44 4.16 -13.96
N ARG A 112 -8.14 4.32 -14.23
CA ARG A 112 -7.08 3.59 -13.52
C ARG A 112 -6.57 4.40 -12.32
N LEU A 113 -6.41 3.72 -11.19
CA LEU A 113 -5.76 4.27 -10.01
C LEU A 113 -4.26 4.02 -10.06
N TYR A 114 -3.44 5.01 -9.72
CA TYR A 114 -1.99 4.79 -9.62
C TYR A 114 -1.63 3.91 -8.43
N ARG A 115 -0.56 3.12 -8.61
CA ARG A 115 0.08 2.35 -7.54
C ARG A 115 1.55 2.73 -7.42
N SER A 116 2.15 2.39 -6.30
CA SER A 116 3.61 2.32 -6.21
C SER A 116 4.14 1.10 -6.99
N PRO A 117 5.44 1.06 -7.35
CA PRO A 117 6.08 -0.07 -8.03
C PRO A 117 6.03 -1.38 -7.24
N SER A 118 5.79 -1.32 -5.92
CA SER A 118 5.67 -2.49 -5.07
C SER A 118 4.55 -2.33 -4.04
N THR A 119 3.97 -3.45 -3.63
CA THR A 119 3.01 -3.51 -2.52
C THR A 119 3.64 -3.03 -1.21
N PHE A 120 4.94 -3.29 -1.01
CA PHE A 120 5.66 -2.80 0.16
C PHE A 120 5.65 -1.26 0.23
N GLU A 121 5.99 -0.59 -0.86
CA GLU A 121 5.97 0.88 -0.94
C GLU A 121 4.55 1.42 -0.69
N ASP A 122 3.51 0.78 -1.25
CA ASP A 122 2.11 1.14 -1.00
C ASP A 122 1.72 1.04 0.48
N MET A 123 2.14 -0.04 1.15
CA MET A 123 1.86 -0.27 2.57
C MET A 123 2.56 0.75 3.47
N ILE A 124 3.85 1.02 3.24
CA ILE A 124 4.60 2.02 4.02
C ILE A 124 4.03 3.41 3.79
N LYS A 125 3.69 3.77 2.55
CA LYS A 125 3.06 5.06 2.24
C LYS A 125 1.69 5.20 2.89
N SER A 126 0.90 4.13 2.93
CA SER A 126 -0.39 4.12 3.65
C SER A 126 -0.22 4.38 5.15
N ILE A 127 0.82 3.81 5.77
CA ILE A 127 1.18 4.09 7.17
C ILE A 127 1.58 5.56 7.35
N THR A 128 2.42 6.11 6.47
CA THR A 128 2.83 7.52 6.56
C THR A 128 1.67 8.49 6.41
N ASN A 129 0.67 8.14 5.61
CA ASN A 129 -0.46 9.02 5.31
C ASN A 129 -1.51 9.06 6.43
N SER A 130 -1.57 8.05 7.29
CA SER A 130 -2.58 7.96 8.34
C SER A 130 -2.39 9.05 9.40
N ASN A 131 -3.41 9.88 9.66
CA ASN A 131 -3.38 11.01 10.61
C ASN A 131 -2.15 11.92 10.41
N MET A 132 -1.96 12.38 9.18
CA MET A 132 -0.87 13.26 8.79
C MET A 132 -1.32 14.22 7.68
N THR A 133 -0.70 15.39 7.60
CA THR A 133 -0.86 16.28 6.45
C THR A 133 -0.13 15.71 5.23
N TRP A 134 -0.61 16.02 4.03
CA TRP A 134 0.05 15.60 2.79
C TRP A 134 1.53 16.02 2.72
N ALA A 135 1.86 17.27 3.07
CA ALA A 135 3.24 17.75 3.10
C ALA A 135 4.10 16.94 4.09
N GLY A 136 3.53 16.54 5.22
CA GLY A 136 4.18 15.65 6.18
C GLY A 136 4.45 14.27 5.61
N THR A 137 3.46 13.67 4.94
CA THR A 137 3.56 12.38 4.23
C THR A 137 4.69 12.42 3.19
N VAL A 138 4.69 13.43 2.33
CA VAL A 138 5.72 13.64 1.30
C VAL A 138 7.10 13.76 1.92
N ARG A 139 7.25 14.55 3.00
CA ARG A 139 8.52 14.73 3.70
C ARG A 139 9.04 13.41 4.28
N MET A 140 8.19 12.63 4.95
CA MET A 140 8.60 11.33 5.50
C MET A 140 9.06 10.38 4.40
N CYS A 141 8.31 10.30 3.29
CA CYS A 141 8.68 9.46 2.15
C CYS A 141 10.01 9.91 1.51
N ALA A 142 10.21 11.21 1.34
CA ALA A 142 11.46 11.76 0.82
C ALA A 142 12.64 11.41 1.73
N LEU A 143 12.49 11.49 3.06
CA LEU A 143 13.54 11.12 4.00
C LEU A 143 13.81 9.61 4.01
N LEU A 144 12.79 8.76 3.80
CA LEU A 144 13.00 7.31 3.61
C LEU A 144 13.86 7.04 2.38
N CYS A 145 13.51 7.65 1.24
CA CYS A 145 14.32 7.54 0.01
C CYS A 145 15.74 8.10 0.20
N PHE A 146 15.89 9.22 0.91
CA PHE A 146 17.20 9.85 1.11
C PHE A 146 18.12 9.01 2.01
N HIS A 147 17.61 8.49 3.12
CA HIS A 147 18.44 7.78 4.10
C HIS A 147 18.67 6.31 3.78
N TYR A 148 17.70 5.65 3.14
CA TYR A 148 17.72 4.19 2.94
C TYR A 148 17.52 3.78 1.48
N GLY A 149 17.10 4.70 0.61
CA GLY A 149 16.83 4.42 -0.78
C GLY A 149 18.07 4.39 -1.66
N LYS A 150 18.34 3.27 -2.33
CA LYS A 150 19.43 3.19 -3.29
C LYS A 150 19.18 4.09 -4.49
N ARG A 151 20.09 5.05 -4.70
CA ARG A 151 20.00 6.09 -5.73
C ARG A 151 18.66 6.85 -5.69
N GLY A 152 18.08 7.08 -4.52
CA GLY A 152 16.82 7.83 -4.37
C GLY A 152 15.56 7.02 -4.67
N ALA A 153 15.67 5.72 -4.94
CA ALA A 153 14.52 4.82 -4.95
C ALA A 153 13.85 4.76 -3.58
N PHE A 154 12.59 4.33 -3.53
CA PHE A 154 12.01 3.94 -2.25
C PHE A 154 12.78 2.73 -1.70
N PRO A 155 13.06 2.65 -0.39
CA PRO A 155 13.76 1.51 0.19
C PRO A 155 12.99 0.21 -0.03
N THR A 156 13.72 -0.86 -0.32
CA THR A 156 13.24 -2.24 -0.25
C THR A 156 13.10 -2.67 1.23
N PRO A 157 12.36 -3.75 1.53
CA PRO A 157 12.31 -4.30 2.89
C PRO A 157 13.70 -4.54 3.50
N GLN A 158 14.67 -4.98 2.70
CA GLN A 158 16.05 -5.27 3.09
C GLN A 158 16.86 -4.02 3.45
N GLU A 159 16.51 -2.87 2.87
CA GLU A 159 17.20 -1.59 3.09
C GLU A 159 16.66 -0.83 4.30
N MET A 160 15.53 -1.27 4.86
CA MET A 160 14.98 -0.68 6.07
C MET A 160 15.94 -0.86 7.24
N PRO A 161 16.08 0.15 8.13
CA PRO A 161 16.91 0.00 9.31
C PRO A 161 16.30 -1.03 10.28
N THR A 162 17.09 -1.51 11.22
CA THR A 162 16.60 -2.44 12.25
C THR A 162 16.00 -1.74 13.47
N SER A 163 16.17 -0.42 13.59
CA SER A 163 15.74 0.37 14.74
C SER A 163 14.60 1.34 14.41
N ALA A 164 13.49 1.24 15.14
CA ALA A 164 12.38 2.18 15.03
C ALA A 164 12.77 3.59 15.49
N ASP A 165 13.69 3.71 16.45
CA ASP A 165 14.17 5.01 16.93
C ASP A 165 15.07 5.71 15.91
N GLU A 166 15.79 4.93 15.10
CA GLU A 166 16.51 5.46 13.96
C GLU A 166 15.55 6.01 12.90
N LEU A 167 14.47 5.28 12.57
CA LEU A 167 13.41 5.80 11.68
C LEU A 167 12.78 7.08 12.23
N LYS A 168 12.46 7.12 13.52
CA LYS A 168 11.91 8.31 14.19
C LYS A 168 12.86 9.49 14.04
N THR A 169 14.14 9.27 14.28
CA THR A 169 15.18 10.31 14.28
C THR A 169 15.46 10.82 12.87
N LYS A 170 15.75 9.92 11.92
CA LYS A 170 16.17 10.26 10.56
C LYS A 170 15.00 10.62 9.65
N CYS A 171 13.91 9.84 9.69
CA CYS A 171 12.79 9.99 8.76
C CYS A 171 11.58 10.74 9.34
N LYS A 172 11.63 11.12 10.62
CA LYS A 172 10.56 11.88 11.31
C LYS A 172 9.20 11.19 11.27
N VAL A 173 9.20 9.86 11.31
CA VAL A 173 7.97 9.05 11.18
C VAL A 173 7.13 8.98 12.47
N GLY A 174 7.70 9.42 13.60
CA GLY A 174 7.05 9.36 14.91
C GLY A 174 6.73 7.93 15.33
N TYR A 175 5.57 7.72 15.97
CA TYR A 175 5.13 6.40 16.44
C TYR A 175 4.98 5.34 15.34
N ARG A 176 5.08 5.73 14.06
CA ARG A 176 4.93 4.83 12.91
C ARG A 176 6.15 3.93 12.67
N GLY A 177 7.31 4.25 13.24
CA GLY A 177 8.56 3.51 13.01
C GLY A 177 8.42 2.01 13.26
N ASP A 178 7.88 1.62 14.42
CA ASP A 178 7.69 0.21 14.78
C ASP A 178 6.77 -0.54 13.79
N ARG A 179 5.75 0.15 13.28
CA ARG A 179 4.81 -0.40 12.29
C ARG A 179 5.49 -0.65 10.95
N MET A 180 6.32 0.28 10.52
CA MET A 180 7.10 0.14 9.27
C MET A 180 8.04 -1.06 9.33
N LEU A 181 8.71 -1.27 10.47
CA LEU A 181 9.61 -2.41 10.64
C LEU A 181 8.87 -3.75 10.69
N GLN A 182 7.68 -3.78 11.30
CA GLN A 182 6.83 -4.99 11.25
C GLN A 182 6.37 -5.29 9.82
N VAL A 183 6.04 -4.28 9.01
CA VAL A 183 5.74 -4.51 7.59
C VAL A 183 7.00 -4.99 6.86
N ALA A 184 8.16 -4.36 7.06
CA ALA A 184 9.40 -4.78 6.41
C ALA A 184 9.74 -6.24 6.70
N ALA A 185 9.69 -6.62 7.98
CA ALA A 185 9.96 -7.99 8.38
C ALA A 185 8.95 -8.97 7.73
N LEU A 186 7.66 -8.62 7.58
CA LEU A 186 6.68 -9.50 6.92
C LEU A 186 7.11 -9.91 5.51
N PHE A 187 7.80 -9.02 4.78
CA PHE A 187 8.35 -9.34 3.46
C PHE A 187 9.62 -10.18 3.53
N LEU A 188 10.45 -10.01 4.57
CA LEU A 188 11.73 -10.70 4.73
C LEU A 188 11.62 -12.10 5.31
N THR A 189 10.70 -12.33 6.24
CA THR A 189 10.64 -13.58 7.02
C THR A 189 9.95 -14.69 6.23
N PRO A 190 10.56 -15.87 6.05
CA PRO A 190 9.90 -17.01 5.42
C PRO A 190 8.58 -17.38 6.13
N PRO A 191 7.57 -17.92 5.42
CA PRO A 191 6.27 -18.27 6.01
C PRO A 191 6.35 -19.11 7.29
N GLU A 192 7.34 -20.01 7.36
CA GLU A 192 7.64 -20.91 8.48
C GLU A 192 8.09 -20.17 9.75
N ASP A 193 8.69 -18.98 9.61
CA ASP A 193 9.32 -18.21 10.70
C ASP A 193 8.46 -17.01 11.16
N LEU A 194 7.24 -16.88 10.65
CA LEU A 194 6.33 -15.76 10.96
C LEU A 194 5.83 -15.74 12.43
N SER A 195 6.28 -16.66 13.29
CA SER A 195 6.06 -16.58 14.74
C SER A 195 6.75 -15.35 15.38
N ALA A 196 7.75 -14.75 14.74
CA ALA A 196 8.44 -13.58 15.28
C ALA A 196 7.61 -12.27 15.25
N PHE A 197 6.47 -12.23 14.53
CA PHE A 197 5.56 -11.07 14.50
C PHE A 197 4.65 -10.97 15.74
N ASP A 198 4.92 -11.82 16.73
CA ASP A 198 4.21 -11.92 18.01
C ASP A 198 4.56 -10.80 18.99
N ASN A 199 5.27 -9.73 18.61
CA ASN A 199 5.69 -8.65 19.53
C ASN A 199 4.56 -7.79 20.13
N THR A 200 3.30 -8.07 19.78
CA THR A 200 2.13 -7.56 20.53
C THR A 200 1.50 -8.63 21.45
N GLY A 201 1.88 -9.89 21.26
CA GLY A 201 1.59 -11.04 22.12
C GLY A 201 2.71 -11.39 23.11
N GLU A 202 3.93 -10.86 22.98
CA GLU A 202 4.97 -11.00 24.02
C GLU A 202 4.53 -10.43 25.38
N ALA A 203 3.71 -9.37 25.35
CA ALA A 203 3.00 -8.86 26.54
C ALA A 203 1.91 -9.82 27.03
N ASP A 204 1.18 -10.49 26.13
CA ASP A 204 0.18 -11.53 26.46
C ASP A 204 0.86 -12.84 26.95
N MET A 205 2.12 -13.09 26.58
CA MET A 205 2.88 -14.31 26.91
C MET A 205 3.68 -14.17 28.21
N LYS A 206 4.26 -12.99 28.48
CA LYS A 206 4.83 -12.64 29.80
C LYS A 206 3.77 -12.51 30.90
N THR A 207 2.48 -12.44 30.52
CA THR A 207 1.34 -12.44 31.43
C THR A 207 0.59 -13.76 31.48
N LEU A 208 1.07 -14.83 30.82
CA LEU A 208 0.55 -16.17 31.10
C LEU A 208 0.86 -16.48 32.56
N PRO A 209 -0.15 -16.60 33.44
CA PRO A 209 0.11 -17.01 34.80
C PRO A 209 0.63 -18.44 34.74
N THR A 210 1.89 -18.63 35.10
CA THR A 210 2.35 -19.96 35.53
C THR A 210 1.39 -20.40 36.64
N PRO A 211 0.73 -21.56 36.51
CA PRO A 211 -0.16 -22.02 37.57
C PRO A 211 0.68 -22.17 38.83
N ASP A 212 0.42 -21.33 39.84
CA ASP A 212 0.98 -21.52 41.17
C ASP A 212 0.55 -22.91 41.64
N PRO A 213 1.49 -23.84 41.91
CA PRO A 213 1.17 -25.20 42.35
C PRO A 213 0.32 -25.24 43.62
N LEU A 214 0.35 -24.16 44.41
CA LEU A 214 -0.40 -24.00 45.67
C LEU A 214 -1.77 -23.33 45.46
N SER A 215 -2.16 -22.99 44.23
CA SER A 215 -3.44 -22.35 43.94
C SER A 215 -4.62 -23.33 43.95
N THR A 216 -5.83 -22.83 44.24
CA THR A 216 -7.04 -23.66 44.30
C THR A 216 -7.36 -24.31 42.94
N PRO A 217 -7.98 -25.51 42.91
CA PRO A 217 -8.34 -26.20 41.66
C PRO A 217 -9.15 -25.35 40.67
N THR A 218 -9.99 -24.44 41.19
CA THR A 218 -10.77 -23.49 40.37
C THR A 218 -9.87 -22.46 39.67
N LYS A 219 -8.85 -21.92 40.37
CA LYS A 219 -7.88 -20.97 39.78
C LYS A 219 -7.01 -21.66 38.72
N GLN A 220 -6.61 -22.91 38.96
CA GLN A 220 -5.85 -23.71 37.99
C GLN A 220 -6.65 -23.97 36.70
N LYS A 221 -7.94 -24.36 36.82
CA LYS A 221 -8.84 -24.54 35.65
C LYS A 221 -9.03 -23.24 34.85
N ALA A 222 -9.17 -22.10 35.54
CA ALA A 222 -9.30 -20.80 34.88
C ALA A 222 -8.03 -20.38 34.14
N ALA A 223 -6.85 -20.61 34.74
CA ALA A 223 -5.55 -20.35 34.11
C ALA A 223 -5.35 -21.22 32.86
N ALA A 224 -5.65 -22.53 32.93
CA ALA A 224 -5.57 -23.45 31.79
C ALA A 224 -6.50 -23.03 30.64
N LYS A 225 -7.75 -22.60 30.94
CA LYS A 225 -8.68 -22.09 29.92
C LYS A 225 -8.17 -20.82 29.24
N ARG A 226 -7.56 -19.90 30.00
CA ARG A 226 -6.94 -18.67 29.45
C ARG A 226 -5.77 -19.02 28.55
N ALA A 227 -4.86 -19.89 29.00
CA ALA A 227 -3.73 -20.36 28.22
C ALA A 227 -4.17 -20.98 26.89
N ARG A 228 -5.18 -21.85 26.90
CA ARG A 228 -5.74 -22.45 25.68
C ARG A 228 -6.29 -21.39 24.71
N LYS A 229 -7.06 -20.42 25.20
CA LYS A 229 -7.61 -19.34 24.37
C LYS A 229 -6.51 -18.44 23.79
N THR A 230 -5.46 -18.17 24.55
CA THR A 230 -4.28 -17.44 24.08
C THR A 230 -3.58 -18.23 22.97
N GLN A 231 -3.39 -19.53 23.14
CA GLN A 231 -2.78 -20.41 22.12
C GLN A 231 -3.61 -20.43 20.82
N GLU A 232 -4.94 -20.60 20.92
CA GLU A 232 -5.85 -20.55 19.76
C GLU A 232 -5.77 -19.20 19.02
N LYS A 233 -5.69 -18.09 19.76
CA LYS A 233 -5.53 -16.74 19.20
C LYS A 233 -4.20 -16.58 18.46
N LEU A 234 -3.10 -17.07 19.04
CA LEU A 234 -1.77 -17.05 18.44
C LEU A 234 -1.73 -17.89 17.17
N GLU A 235 -2.30 -19.10 17.20
CA GLU A 235 -2.36 -19.97 16.02
C GLU A 235 -3.16 -19.35 14.88
N LYS A 236 -4.32 -18.75 15.20
CA LYS A 236 -5.13 -18.02 14.21
C LYS A 236 -4.35 -16.84 13.62
N ARG A 237 -3.63 -16.08 14.45
CA ARG A 237 -2.81 -14.96 13.97
C ARG A 237 -1.68 -15.42 13.06
N ARG A 238 -0.99 -16.52 13.41
CA ARG A 238 0.04 -17.12 12.57
C ARG A 238 -0.50 -17.51 11.20
N LYS A 239 -1.66 -18.19 11.16
CA LYS A 239 -2.35 -18.55 9.91
C LYS A 239 -2.69 -17.30 9.08
N ASN A 240 -3.20 -16.25 9.72
CA ASN A 240 -3.49 -14.98 9.07
C ASN A 240 -2.22 -14.34 8.48
N LEU A 241 -1.10 -14.30 9.20
CA LEU A 241 0.15 -13.73 8.71
C LEU A 241 0.71 -14.47 7.49
N VAL A 242 0.62 -15.80 7.47
CA VAL A 242 0.99 -16.59 6.29
C VAL A 242 0.14 -16.20 5.08
N LEU A 243 -1.16 -16.04 5.28
CA LEU A 243 -2.08 -15.65 4.20
C LEU A 243 -1.84 -14.22 3.73
N VAL A 244 -1.62 -13.27 4.65
CA VAL A 244 -1.22 -11.90 4.32
C VAL A 244 0.08 -11.91 3.52
N LYS A 245 1.09 -12.68 3.94
CA LYS A 245 2.38 -12.73 3.23
C LYS A 245 2.19 -13.19 1.78
N ARG A 246 1.43 -14.26 1.56
CA ARG A 246 1.09 -14.76 0.21
C ARG A 246 0.36 -13.69 -0.61
N LEU A 247 -0.58 -13.00 0.01
CA LEU A 247 -1.36 -11.93 -0.63
C LEU A 247 -0.49 -10.74 -1.04
N VAL A 248 0.34 -10.19 -0.14
CA VAL A 248 1.14 -8.99 -0.41
C VAL A 248 2.27 -9.24 -1.41
N GLN A 249 2.69 -10.50 -1.56
CA GLN A 249 3.72 -10.94 -2.50
C GLN A 249 3.17 -11.43 -3.85
N ALA A 250 1.85 -11.57 -3.99
CA ALA A 250 1.25 -12.01 -5.24
C ALA A 250 1.19 -10.87 -6.26
N ASP A 251 1.49 -11.20 -7.52
CA ASP A 251 1.35 -10.26 -8.64
C ASP A 251 -0.11 -9.81 -8.80
N ASN A 252 -1.05 -10.75 -8.66
CA ASN A 252 -2.48 -10.48 -8.64
C ASN A 252 -3.13 -11.04 -7.35
N PRO A 253 -3.29 -10.22 -6.31
CA PRO A 253 -3.87 -10.64 -5.03
C PRO A 253 -5.26 -11.28 -5.15
N ARG A 254 -6.08 -10.86 -6.13
CA ARG A 254 -7.43 -11.39 -6.34
C ARG A 254 -7.44 -12.86 -6.78
N LEU A 255 -6.36 -13.35 -7.39
CA LEU A 255 -6.20 -14.77 -7.71
C LEU A 255 -5.84 -15.61 -6.48
N VAL A 256 -5.33 -14.99 -5.42
CA VAL A 256 -5.00 -15.68 -4.16
C VAL A 256 -6.24 -15.81 -3.29
N VAL A 257 -6.96 -14.71 -3.07
CA VAL A 257 -8.17 -14.67 -2.24
C VAL A 257 -9.20 -13.76 -2.90
N GLY A 258 -10.24 -14.32 -3.51
CA GLY A 258 -11.31 -13.49 -4.12
C GLY A 258 -12.20 -12.77 -3.11
N ASP A 259 -12.25 -13.24 -1.85
CA ASP A 259 -13.06 -12.68 -0.78
C ASP A 259 -12.42 -11.40 -0.21
N SER A 260 -12.92 -10.24 -0.64
CA SER A 260 -12.49 -8.93 -0.19
C SER A 260 -12.65 -8.72 1.32
N GLN A 261 -13.70 -9.26 1.95
CA GLN A 261 -13.94 -9.10 3.38
C GLN A 261 -12.87 -9.83 4.21
N LEU A 262 -12.51 -11.03 3.78
CA LEU A 262 -11.40 -11.76 4.38
C LEU A 262 -10.09 -11.00 4.20
N VAL A 263 -9.80 -10.49 3.00
CA VAL A 263 -8.58 -9.72 2.73
C VAL A 263 -8.53 -8.46 3.59
N PHE A 264 -9.63 -7.72 3.72
CA PHE A 264 -9.71 -6.53 4.57
C PHE A 264 -9.44 -6.89 6.03
N ALA A 265 -10.05 -7.96 6.55
CA ALA A 265 -9.82 -8.41 7.93
C ALA A 265 -8.36 -8.82 8.16
N LEU A 266 -7.72 -9.43 7.17
CA LEU A 266 -6.31 -9.80 7.21
C LEU A 266 -5.39 -8.58 7.24
N ILE A 267 -5.59 -7.61 6.34
CA ILE A 267 -4.79 -6.37 6.31
C ILE A 267 -5.00 -5.55 7.58
N LYS A 268 -6.25 -5.38 8.04
CA LYS A 268 -6.58 -4.68 9.28
C LYS A 268 -5.99 -5.35 10.53
N SER A 269 -5.69 -6.66 10.46
CA SER A 269 -5.02 -7.36 11.57
C SER A 269 -3.54 -6.98 11.71
N LEU A 270 -2.95 -6.34 10.70
CA LEU A 270 -1.59 -5.82 10.79
C LEU A 270 -1.55 -4.55 11.64
N HIS A 271 -0.58 -4.48 12.54
CA HIS A 271 -0.41 -3.31 13.38
C HIS A 271 -0.13 -2.06 12.53
N GLY A 272 -0.93 -1.02 12.72
CA GLY A 272 -0.85 0.22 11.97
C GLY A 272 -1.88 0.37 10.85
N PHE A 273 -2.66 -0.67 10.55
CA PHE A 273 -3.71 -0.63 9.55
C PHE A 273 -5.08 -0.52 10.22
N GLY A 274 -5.52 0.72 10.45
CA GLY A 274 -6.92 1.00 10.77
C GLY A 274 -7.82 0.91 9.52
N ASP A 275 -9.11 1.20 9.65
CA ASP A 275 -10.08 1.09 8.55
C ASP A 275 -9.65 1.86 7.30
N PHE A 276 -9.27 3.13 7.45
CA PHE A 276 -8.77 3.95 6.33
C PHE A 276 -7.54 3.33 5.65
N ALA A 277 -6.51 3.00 6.43
CA ALA A 277 -5.26 2.48 5.89
C ALA A 277 -5.44 1.10 5.24
N ALA A 278 -6.28 0.25 5.83
CA ALA A 278 -6.64 -1.05 5.27
C ALA A 278 -7.40 -0.87 3.95
N SER A 279 -8.45 -0.04 3.91
CA SER A 279 -9.17 0.26 2.67
C SER A 279 -8.27 0.87 1.59
N ASN A 280 -7.31 1.71 1.97
CA ASN A 280 -6.35 2.27 1.03
C ASN A 280 -5.44 1.17 0.43
N VAL A 281 -5.00 0.20 1.23
CA VAL A 281 -4.26 -0.96 0.73
C VAL A 281 -5.16 -1.87 -0.12
N MET A 282 -6.43 -2.06 0.25
CA MET A 282 -7.40 -2.84 -0.52
C MET A 282 -7.49 -2.34 -1.95
N GLN A 283 -7.75 -1.05 -2.17
CA GLN A 283 -7.81 -0.48 -3.52
C GLN A 283 -6.49 -0.62 -4.28
N LEU A 284 -5.35 -0.49 -3.59
CA LEU A 284 -4.00 -0.68 -4.16
C LEU A 284 -3.70 -2.14 -4.53
N MET A 285 -4.37 -3.11 -3.90
CA MET A 285 -4.37 -4.53 -4.29
C MET A 285 -5.46 -4.88 -5.31
N GLY A 286 -6.26 -3.88 -5.70
CA GLY A 286 -7.35 -4.03 -6.66
C GLY A 286 -8.70 -4.36 -6.02
N TYR A 287 -8.89 -4.39 -4.72
CA TYR A 287 -10.23 -4.55 -4.13
C TYR A 287 -10.91 -3.18 -4.00
N TYR A 288 -11.99 -2.96 -4.74
CA TYR A 288 -12.61 -1.65 -4.91
C TYR A 288 -13.90 -1.44 -4.11
N ASP A 289 -14.35 -2.48 -3.43
CA ASP A 289 -15.55 -2.51 -2.59
C ASP A 289 -15.29 -1.98 -1.16
N HIS A 290 -14.04 -1.65 -0.85
CA HIS A 290 -13.64 -0.99 0.40
C HIS A 290 -13.15 0.43 0.12
N LEU A 291 -13.91 1.42 0.58
CA LEU A 291 -13.64 2.83 0.32
C LEU A 291 -12.74 3.42 1.41
N ALA A 292 -11.61 4.01 1.00
CA ALA A 292 -10.70 4.71 1.90
C ALA A 292 -11.17 6.15 2.13
N ALA A 293 -12.15 6.33 3.03
CA ALA A 293 -12.68 7.64 3.36
C ALA A 293 -11.84 8.32 4.46
N ASP A 294 -11.22 9.46 4.13
CA ASP A 294 -10.58 10.35 5.10
C ASP A 294 -11.49 11.53 5.47
N SER A 295 -10.99 12.45 6.31
CA SER A 295 -11.76 13.62 6.75
C SER A 295 -12.22 14.50 5.59
N GLU A 296 -11.42 14.63 4.53
CA GLU A 296 -11.78 15.43 3.35
C GLU A 296 -12.82 14.75 2.47
N THR A 297 -12.72 13.42 2.32
CA THR A 297 -13.71 12.61 1.62
C THR A 297 -15.07 12.72 2.31
N VAL A 298 -15.09 12.55 3.63
CA VAL A 298 -16.31 12.68 4.43
C VAL A 298 -16.88 14.09 4.36
N ARG A 299 -16.03 15.13 4.47
CA ARG A 299 -16.46 16.54 4.31
C ARG A 299 -17.08 16.79 2.94
N GLY A 300 -16.43 16.33 1.87
CA GLY A 300 -16.90 16.51 0.50
C GLY A 300 -18.24 15.83 0.23
N TRP A 301 -18.43 14.61 0.73
CA TRP A 301 -19.74 13.94 0.64
C TRP A 301 -20.80 14.67 1.45
N ALA A 302 -20.49 15.10 2.67
CA ALA A 302 -21.44 15.86 3.49
C ALA A 302 -21.88 17.17 2.80
N GLU A 303 -21.00 17.82 2.04
CA GLU A 303 -21.32 19.03 1.26
C GLU A 303 -22.17 18.74 0.03
N GLN A 304 -21.87 17.66 -0.71
CA GLN A 304 -22.58 17.26 -1.91
C GLN A 304 -23.96 16.63 -1.60
N TRP A 305 -24.08 15.92 -0.48
CA TRP A 305 -25.24 15.11 -0.12
C TRP A 305 -26.04 15.74 1.03
N LYS A 306 -26.09 17.08 1.07
CA LYS A 306 -26.94 17.84 2.02
C LYS A 306 -28.42 17.49 1.81
N GLY A 307 -28.89 16.45 2.49
CA GLY A 307 -30.26 15.94 2.39
C GLY A 307 -30.48 14.54 3.00
N LEU A 308 -29.42 13.77 3.30
CA LEU A 308 -29.57 12.48 3.96
C LEU A 308 -29.53 12.63 5.48
N SER A 309 -30.72 12.76 6.07
CA SER A 309 -30.97 12.48 7.47
C SER A 309 -31.08 10.95 7.65
N GLY A 310 -30.07 10.35 8.27
CA GLY A 310 -30.17 9.00 8.84
C GLY A 310 -29.95 9.12 10.35
N ASP A 311 -30.93 8.71 11.13
CA ASP A 311 -31.02 8.96 12.58
C ASP A 311 -30.11 8.08 13.46
N GLU A 312 -29.17 7.30 12.90
CA GLU A 312 -28.26 6.47 13.69
C GLU A 312 -26.78 6.66 13.35
N TRP A 313 -26.08 7.36 14.23
CA TRP A 313 -24.62 7.35 14.29
C TRP A 313 -24.14 5.99 14.80
N VAL A 314 -23.73 5.10 13.91
CA VAL A 314 -22.96 3.91 14.34
C VAL A 314 -21.48 4.25 14.32
N VAL A 315 -20.89 4.40 15.50
CA VAL A 315 -19.44 4.49 15.69
C VAL A 315 -18.82 3.14 15.35
N ILE A 316 -18.28 2.99 14.14
CA ILE A 316 -17.40 1.85 13.81
C ILE A 316 -15.95 2.34 14.00
N GLY A 317 -15.30 1.91 15.08
CA GLY A 317 -13.85 2.05 15.23
C GLY A 317 -13.32 3.44 15.62
N GLY A 318 -14.15 4.30 16.22
CA GLY A 318 -13.70 5.59 16.78
C GLY A 318 -13.57 6.73 15.78
N TRP A 319 -14.01 6.54 14.53
CA TRP A 319 -14.16 7.60 13.53
C TRP A 319 -15.48 7.37 12.80
N ALA A 320 -16.33 8.38 12.77
CA ALA A 320 -17.66 8.27 12.18
C ALA A 320 -17.53 8.10 10.65
N CYS A 321 -17.95 6.94 10.14
CA CYS A 321 -18.13 6.71 8.72
C CYS A 321 -19.49 6.04 8.55
N GLN A 322 -20.37 6.66 7.75
CA GLN A 322 -21.73 6.15 7.51
C GLN A 322 -21.69 4.79 6.84
N ARG A 323 -22.54 3.88 7.32
CA ARG A 323 -22.97 2.71 6.57
C ARG A 323 -24.12 3.16 5.70
N TRP A 324 -23.89 3.32 4.40
CA TRP A 324 -24.96 3.54 3.45
C TRP A 324 -25.63 2.18 3.18
N SER A 325 -26.90 2.00 3.55
CA SER A 325 -27.77 1.08 2.80
C SER A 325 -28.39 1.88 1.67
N ILE A 326 -28.33 1.30 0.47
CA ILE A 326 -29.23 1.71 -0.60
C ILE A 326 -30.52 0.96 -0.27
N ASP A 327 -31.49 1.65 0.31
CA ASP A 327 -32.87 1.18 0.23
C ASP A 327 -33.34 1.50 -1.19
N GLU A 328 -33.96 0.50 -1.84
CA GLU A 328 -34.35 0.48 -3.26
C GLU A 328 -35.10 1.74 -3.75
#